data_AF-A0A6C0HKG1-F1
#
_entry.id   AF-A0A6C0HKG1-F1
#
_cell.length_a   1.000
_cell.length_b   1.000
_cell.length_c   1.000
_cell.angle_alpha   90.00
_cell.angle_beta   90.00
_cell.angle_gamma   90.00
#
_symmetry.space_group_name_H-M   'P 1'
#
loop_
_entity.id
_entity.type
_entity.pdbx_description
1 polymer ?
#
loop_
_entity_poly.entity_id
_entity_poly.type
_entity_poly.pdbx_seq_one_letter_code
_entity_poly.pdbx_strand_id
1 'polypeptide(L)'
;MKTGFLITGLLLLLIANLMMVYSDKGFGEGFSNYFLENAGASGFGANTFEPIGKFDNVRLTPSNGVSSWRGNAPNQPLLGPEFQPGPDSLFMFKNNDVRPECCSSSYSSDTGCVCTTKQQRNYINMRGGNRTVEDGI
;
A
#
# COMPACT_ATOMS: atom_id res chain seq x y z
N MET A 1 61.83 1.31 12.29
CA MET A 1 60.92 0.41 11.52
C MET A 1 59.67 -0.03 12.30
N LYS A 2 59.70 -0.21 13.63
CA LYS A 2 58.52 -0.69 14.40
C LYS A 2 57.47 0.39 14.74
N THR A 3 57.88 1.65 14.89
CA THR A 3 56.98 2.76 15.28
C THR A 3 56.08 3.22 14.13
N GLY A 4 56.61 3.28 12.89
CA GLY A 4 55.81 3.63 11.71
C GLY A 4 54.64 2.66 11.48
N PHE A 5 54.89 1.36 11.65
CA PHE A 5 53.87 0.31 11.53
C PHE A 5 52.80 0.39 12.63
N LEU A 6 53.20 0.73 13.86
CA LEU A 6 52.26 0.93 14.97
C LEU A 6 51.38 2.16 14.75
N ILE A 7 51.95 3.27 14.30
CA ILE A 7 51.22 4.51 14.06
C ILE A 7 50.23 4.32 12.90
N THR A 8 50.64 3.70 11.79
CA THR A 8 49.74 3.44 10.67
C THR A 8 48.61 2.47 11.06
N GLY A 9 48.89 1.44 11.84
CA GLY A 9 47.87 0.51 12.35
C GLY A 9 46.84 1.20 13.26
N LEU A 10 47.29 2.06 14.17
CA LEU A 10 46.39 2.84 15.05
C LEU A 10 45.52 3.83 14.27
N LEU A 11 46.08 4.46 13.24
CA LEU A 11 45.37 5.43 12.41
C LEU A 11 44.29 4.74 11.57
N LEU A 12 44.57 3.56 11.00
CA LEU A 12 43.59 2.75 10.29
C LEU A 12 42.45 2.27 11.21
N LEU A 13 42.77 1.85 12.44
CA LEU A 13 41.77 1.45 13.43
C LEU A 13 40.84 2.60 13.84
N LEU A 14 41.38 3.82 13.93
CA LEU A 14 40.60 5.02 14.24
C LEU A 14 39.64 5.36 13.10
N ILE A 15 40.12 5.32 11.85
CA ILE A 15 39.30 5.57 10.65
C ILE A 15 38.19 4.52 10.51
N ALA A 16 38.49 3.24 10.74
CA ALA A 16 37.48 2.18 10.68
C ALA A 16 36.37 2.35 11.74
N ASN A 17 36.73 2.76 12.97
CA ASN A 17 35.75 3.06 14.01
C ASN A 17 34.88 4.28 13.65
N LEU A 18 35.50 5.35 13.14
CA LEU A 18 34.76 6.52 12.67
C LEU A 18 33.80 6.14 11.55
N MET A 19 34.24 5.34 10.56
CA MET A 19 33.33 4.87 9.52
C MET A 19 32.20 4.00 10.07
N MET A 20 32.43 3.12 11.04
CA MET A 20 31.32 2.33 11.62
C MET A 20 30.32 3.16 12.43
N VAL A 21 30.79 4.20 13.13
CA VAL A 21 29.93 5.08 13.94
C VAL A 21 29.14 6.06 13.08
N TYR A 22 29.75 6.57 12.01
CA TYR A 22 29.15 7.57 11.11
C TYR A 22 28.61 6.99 9.80
N SER A 23 28.76 5.68 9.56
CA SER A 23 28.06 4.99 8.49
C SER A 23 26.60 4.92 8.90
N ASP A 24 25.85 5.92 8.45
CA ASP A 24 24.40 5.93 8.50
C ASP A 24 23.91 4.62 7.86
N LYS A 25 23.29 3.76 8.67
CA LYS A 25 22.59 2.58 8.15
C LYS A 25 21.26 3.05 7.57
N GLY A 26 21.34 3.89 6.54
CA GLY A 26 20.22 4.33 5.72
C GLY A 26 19.69 3.23 4.79
N PHE A 27 19.86 1.97 5.15
CA PHE A 27 19.16 0.85 4.52
C PHE A 27 18.10 0.37 5.49
N GLY A 28 17.08 1.22 5.68
CA GLY A 28 15.77 0.71 6.05
C GLY A 28 15.40 -0.31 5.00
N GLU A 29 15.26 -1.56 5.42
CA GLU A 29 14.91 -2.67 4.55
C GLU A 29 13.57 -2.30 3.91
N GLY A 30 13.57 -1.96 2.61
CA GLY A 30 12.40 -1.41 1.88
C GLY A 30 11.19 -2.35 1.77
N PHE A 31 11.19 -3.42 2.55
CA PHE A 31 10.15 -4.42 2.66
C PHE A 31 9.31 -4.28 3.94
N SER A 32 9.52 -3.24 4.75
CA SER A 32 8.59 -2.86 5.82
C SER A 32 7.38 -2.06 5.28
N ASN A 33 6.95 -2.32 4.04
CA ASN A 33 5.65 -1.83 3.62
C ASN A 33 4.61 -2.78 4.22
N TYR A 34 3.89 -2.33 5.25
CA TYR A 34 2.71 -3.07 5.68
C TYR A 34 1.78 -3.23 4.49
N PHE A 35 1.01 -4.33 4.43
CA PHE A 35 0.18 -4.71 3.28
C PHE A 35 -0.81 -3.60 2.81
N LEU A 36 -0.97 -2.55 3.62
CA LEU A 36 -1.88 -1.42 3.43
C LEU A 36 -1.20 -0.04 3.54
N GLU A 37 0.11 0.04 3.83
CA GLU A 37 0.82 1.30 3.80
C GLU A 37 1.09 1.72 2.35
N ASN A 38 1.23 3.03 2.10
CA ASN A 38 1.54 3.51 0.75
C ASN A 38 2.85 2.90 0.29
N ALA A 39 2.79 2.06 -0.74
CA ALA A 39 3.96 1.64 -1.51
C ALA A 39 4.85 2.87 -1.78
N GLY A 40 6.15 2.73 -1.52
CA GLY A 40 7.13 3.75 -1.84
C GLY A 40 6.94 4.23 -3.28
N ALA A 41 6.98 5.55 -3.49
CA ALA A 41 6.74 6.15 -4.79
C ALA A 41 7.62 5.50 -5.86
N SER A 42 7.00 4.86 -6.85
CA SER A 42 7.71 4.14 -7.92
C SER A 42 8.51 5.07 -8.84
N GLY A 43 8.27 6.38 -8.79
CA GLY A 43 8.81 7.37 -9.75
C GLY A 43 8.23 7.24 -11.16
N PHE A 44 7.76 6.05 -11.52
CA PHE A 44 6.98 5.75 -12.73
C PHE A 44 5.51 6.13 -12.54
N GLY A 45 4.91 6.83 -13.51
CA GLY A 45 3.50 7.23 -13.49
C GLY A 45 3.19 8.59 -12.84
N ALA A 46 4.20 9.33 -12.37
CA ALA A 46 3.99 10.64 -11.74
C ALA A 46 3.56 11.74 -12.73
N ASN A 47 3.92 11.64 -14.02
CA ASN A 47 3.66 12.70 -15.01
C ASN A 47 3.32 12.23 -16.45
N THR A 48 3.47 10.95 -16.77
CA THR A 48 3.18 10.43 -18.11
C THR A 48 2.53 9.06 -17.99
N PHE A 49 1.23 9.02 -18.20
CA PHE A 49 0.49 7.78 -18.39
C PHE A 49 0.64 7.39 -19.86
N GLU A 50 1.54 6.45 -20.18
CA GLU A 50 1.59 5.87 -21.51
C GLU A 50 0.62 4.68 -21.58
N PRO A 51 -0.29 4.63 -22.57
CA PRO A 51 -1.25 3.55 -22.66
C PRO A 51 -0.58 2.19 -22.85
N ILE A 52 -0.79 1.28 -21.89
CA ILE A 52 -0.18 -0.05 -21.89
C ILE A 52 -0.92 -1.02 -22.85
N GLY A 53 -2.10 -0.65 -23.37
CA GLY A 53 -2.77 -1.43 -24.42
C GLY A 53 -4.25 -1.12 -24.63
N LYS A 54 -4.92 -2.02 -25.36
CA LYS A 54 -6.31 -1.91 -25.83
C LYS A 54 -7.37 -1.69 -24.74
N PHE A 55 -7.05 -2.01 -23.50
CA PHE A 55 -7.96 -1.89 -22.36
C PHE A 55 -7.68 -0.67 -21.48
N ASP A 56 -6.72 0.18 -21.86
CA ASP A 56 -6.48 1.43 -21.17
C ASP A 56 -7.65 2.40 -21.41
N ASN A 57 -8.03 3.17 -20.39
CA ASN A 57 -9.19 4.08 -20.39
C ASN A 57 -10.59 3.42 -20.57
N VAL A 58 -10.72 2.10 -20.42
CA VAL A 58 -12.04 1.45 -20.41
C VAL A 58 -12.74 1.68 -19.07
N ARG A 59 -13.83 2.46 -19.07
CA ARG A 59 -14.67 2.72 -17.88
C ARG A 59 -15.80 1.71 -17.77
N LEU A 60 -15.72 0.83 -16.79
CA LEU A 60 -16.81 -0.10 -16.45
C LEU A 60 -17.71 0.57 -15.43
N THR A 61 -18.80 1.18 -15.90
CA THR A 61 -19.81 1.75 -15.00
C THR A 61 -20.77 0.65 -14.58
N PRO A 62 -20.81 0.26 -13.29
CA PRO A 62 -21.75 -0.74 -12.80
C PRO A 62 -23.18 -0.22 -12.93
N SER A 63 -24.16 -1.14 -12.94
CA SER A 63 -25.59 -0.83 -13.10
C SER A 63 -26.16 0.14 -12.05
N ASN A 64 -25.49 0.31 -10.90
CA ASN A 64 -25.91 1.24 -9.86
C ASN A 64 -25.29 2.66 -10.00
N GLY A 65 -24.37 2.88 -10.94
CA GLY A 65 -23.77 4.18 -11.23
C GLY A 65 -22.89 4.79 -10.12
N VAL A 66 -22.61 4.06 -9.04
CA VAL A 66 -21.92 4.61 -7.85
C VAL A 66 -20.39 4.47 -7.94
N SER A 67 -19.85 3.78 -8.95
CA SER A 67 -18.40 3.72 -9.18
C SER A 67 -18.06 3.68 -10.67
N SER A 68 -16.81 3.99 -11.01
CA SER A 68 -16.28 3.99 -12.38
C SER A 68 -15.65 2.67 -12.81
N TRP A 69 -15.58 1.68 -11.91
CA TRP A 69 -14.79 0.47 -12.16
C TRP A 69 -15.29 -0.82 -11.50
N ARG A 70 -16.07 -0.75 -10.40
CA ARG A 70 -16.47 -1.94 -9.60
C ARG A 70 -17.86 -1.84 -9.02
N GLY A 71 -18.65 -2.91 -9.14
CA GLY A 71 -19.92 -3.02 -8.42
C GLY A 71 -19.72 -2.80 -6.92
N ASN A 72 -20.57 -1.98 -6.32
CA ASN A 72 -20.45 -1.58 -4.91
C ASN A 72 -21.80 -1.65 -4.17
N ALA A 73 -22.65 -2.59 -4.58
CA ALA A 73 -23.93 -2.87 -3.94
C ALA A 73 -23.76 -3.83 -2.74
N PRO A 74 -24.56 -3.67 -1.67
CA PRO A 74 -25.00 -2.44 -1.01
C PRO A 74 -24.01 -1.92 0.05
N ASN A 75 -24.10 -0.64 0.41
CA ASN A 75 -23.41 -0.10 1.59
C ASN A 75 -24.04 -0.67 2.86
N GLN A 76 -23.25 -1.39 3.63
CA GLN A 76 -23.71 -2.08 4.83
C GLN A 76 -22.95 -1.58 6.05
N PRO A 77 -23.61 -1.49 7.22
CA PRO A 77 -22.92 -1.21 8.46
C PRO A 77 -21.95 -2.36 8.79
N LEU A 78 -20.86 -2.01 9.47
CA LEU A 78 -19.94 -3.01 10.01
C LEU A 78 -20.58 -3.70 11.22
N LEU A 79 -20.24 -4.97 11.42
CA LEU A 79 -20.64 -5.77 12.58
C LEU A 79 -19.85 -5.41 13.86
N GLY A 80 -18.84 -4.55 13.71
CA GLY A 80 -17.93 -4.15 14.77
C GLY A 80 -17.30 -2.78 14.50
N PRO A 81 -16.22 -2.42 15.21
CA PRO A 81 -15.57 -1.12 15.03
C PRO A 81 -15.02 -0.95 13.61
N GLU A 82 -14.93 0.30 13.18
CA GLU A 82 -14.34 0.64 11.89
C GLU A 82 -12.87 0.19 11.81
N PHE A 83 -12.49 -0.33 10.66
CA PHE A 83 -11.12 -0.71 10.40
C PHE A 83 -10.21 0.52 10.41
N GLN A 84 -9.18 0.49 11.25
CA GLN A 84 -8.13 1.51 11.28
C GLN A 84 -6.83 0.90 10.77
N PRO A 85 -6.19 1.47 9.73
CA PRO A 85 -4.88 1.03 9.28
C PRO A 85 -3.84 1.14 10.41
N GLY A 86 -3.05 0.09 10.64
CA GLY A 86 -2.06 0.04 11.71
C GLY A 86 -1.27 -1.28 11.72
N PRO A 87 -0.25 -1.40 12.59
CA PRO A 87 0.60 -2.59 12.66
C PRO A 87 -0.17 -3.85 13.07
N ASP A 88 -1.24 -3.71 13.85
CA ASP A 88 -2.10 -4.83 14.30
C ASP A 88 -3.28 -5.10 13.36
N SER A 89 -3.33 -4.44 12.20
CA SER A 89 -4.49 -4.39 11.32
C SER A 89 -4.31 -5.28 10.09
N LEU A 90 -4.19 -6.59 10.33
CA LEU A 90 -3.98 -7.60 9.28
C LEU A 90 -5.22 -7.84 8.39
N PHE A 91 -6.43 -7.62 8.93
CA PHE A 91 -7.67 -8.00 8.27
C PHE A 91 -8.63 -6.82 8.15
N MET A 92 -8.60 -6.15 6.99
CA MET A 92 -9.48 -5.02 6.68
C MET A 92 -10.98 -5.36 6.77
N PHE A 93 -11.34 -6.59 6.40
CA PHE A 93 -12.73 -7.03 6.29
C PHE A 93 -13.23 -7.85 7.49
N LYS A 94 -12.47 -7.89 8.59
CA LYS A 94 -12.80 -8.72 9.77
C LYS A 94 -14.20 -8.46 10.31
N ASN A 95 -14.64 -7.20 10.28
CA ASN A 95 -15.92 -6.76 10.84
C ASN A 95 -16.98 -6.52 9.76
N ASN A 96 -16.77 -7.00 8.53
CA ASN A 96 -17.74 -6.88 7.46
C ASN A 96 -18.71 -8.06 7.48
N ASP A 97 -19.96 -7.76 7.13
CA ASP A 97 -20.94 -8.78 6.83
C ASP A 97 -20.63 -9.46 5.49
N VAL A 98 -21.01 -10.72 5.35
CA VAL A 98 -20.80 -11.54 4.16
C VAL A 98 -22.12 -12.15 3.74
N ARG A 99 -22.64 -11.73 2.58
CA ARG A 99 -23.89 -12.26 2.05
C ARG A 99 -23.92 -12.27 0.52
N PRO A 100 -24.77 -13.11 -0.10
CA PRO A 100 -24.88 -13.20 -1.56
C PRO A 100 -25.28 -11.89 -2.25
N GLU A 101 -26.05 -11.02 -1.57
CA GLU A 101 -26.49 -9.74 -2.14
C GLU A 101 -25.33 -8.77 -2.37
N CYS A 102 -24.19 -9.01 -1.72
CA CYS A 102 -22.99 -8.21 -1.83
C CYS A 102 -22.04 -8.67 -2.95
N CYS A 103 -22.44 -9.60 -3.82
CA CYS A 103 -21.54 -10.19 -4.84
C CYS A 103 -21.18 -9.31 -6.04
N SER A 104 -21.66 -8.07 -6.04
CA SER A 104 -21.03 -7.03 -6.85
C SER A 104 -19.63 -6.61 -6.31
N SER A 105 -19.36 -6.93 -5.03
CA SER A 105 -18.07 -6.72 -4.38
C SER A 105 -16.98 -7.60 -4.98
N SER A 106 -15.75 -7.10 -4.95
CA SER A 106 -14.59 -7.81 -5.49
C SER A 106 -13.88 -8.71 -4.48
N TYR A 107 -14.40 -8.77 -3.26
CA TYR A 107 -13.87 -9.58 -2.17
C TYR A 107 -14.94 -10.58 -1.76
N SER A 108 -14.52 -11.83 -1.58
CA SER A 108 -15.39 -12.93 -1.15
C SER A 108 -14.80 -13.64 0.06
N SER A 109 -15.69 -14.31 0.79
CA SER A 109 -15.38 -15.30 1.83
C SER A 109 -15.92 -16.66 1.38
N ASP A 110 -15.70 -17.67 2.23
CA ASP A 110 -16.33 -19.00 2.17
C ASP A 110 -17.88 -18.97 2.10
N THR A 111 -18.52 -17.98 2.72
CA THR A 111 -19.98 -17.87 2.87
C THR A 111 -20.66 -16.93 1.87
N GLY A 112 -19.90 -16.26 1.00
CA GLY A 112 -20.45 -15.32 0.03
C GLY A 112 -19.52 -14.15 -0.24
N CYS A 113 -20.09 -12.97 -0.49
CA CYS A 113 -19.32 -11.79 -0.87
C CYS A 113 -19.30 -10.74 0.23
N VAL A 114 -18.16 -10.05 0.38
CA VAL A 114 -17.92 -9.10 1.47
C VAL A 114 -18.67 -7.81 1.20
N CYS A 115 -19.55 -7.43 2.12
CA CYS A 115 -20.29 -6.18 2.08
C CYS A 115 -19.40 -5.02 2.55
N THR A 116 -18.69 -4.38 1.62
CA THR A 116 -17.72 -3.31 1.94
C THR A 116 -18.40 -1.98 2.24
N THR A 117 -17.76 -1.14 3.07
CA THR A 117 -18.17 0.26 3.25
C THR A 117 -17.56 1.17 2.18
N LYS A 118 -18.11 2.39 2.04
CA LYS A 118 -17.56 3.40 1.13
C LYS A 118 -16.12 3.77 1.51
N GLN A 119 -15.84 3.94 2.81
CA GLN A 119 -14.51 4.26 3.32
C GLN A 119 -13.49 3.18 2.96
N GLN A 120 -13.83 1.91 3.17
CA GLN A 120 -12.92 0.80 2.86
C GLN A 120 -12.61 0.73 1.37
N ARG A 121 -13.61 0.91 0.50
CA ARG A 121 -13.38 0.94 -0.96
C ARG A 121 -12.50 2.11 -1.37
N ASN A 122 -12.74 3.30 -0.82
CA ASN A 122 -11.92 4.47 -1.10
C ASN A 122 -10.48 4.25 -0.67
N TYR A 123 -10.27 3.72 0.53
CA TYR A 123 -8.93 3.40 1.03
C TYR A 123 -8.20 2.39 0.14
N ILE A 124 -8.87 1.31 -0.29
CA ILE A 124 -8.30 0.31 -1.21
C ILE A 124 -7.98 0.92 -2.58
N ASN A 125 -8.82 1.82 -3.07
CA ASN A 125 -8.61 2.49 -4.35
C ASN A 125 -7.41 3.45 -4.29
N MET A 126 -7.18 4.08 -3.13
CA MET A 126 -6.11 5.04 -2.92
C MET A 126 -4.81 4.41 -2.38
N ARG A 127 -4.83 3.11 -2.07
CA ARG A 127 -3.68 2.42 -1.48
C ARG A 127 -2.49 2.41 -2.43
N GLY A 128 -1.28 2.46 -1.87
CA GLY A 128 -0.06 2.42 -2.68
C GLY A 128 0.21 3.70 -3.47
N GLY A 129 -0.37 4.84 -3.05
CA GLY A 129 -0.24 6.10 -3.79
C GLY A 129 -0.98 6.14 -5.13
N ASN A 130 -1.81 5.14 -5.45
CA ASN A 130 -2.62 5.15 -6.66
C ASN A 130 -3.83 6.07 -6.50
N ARG A 131 -4.26 6.75 -7.57
CA ARG A 131 -5.54 7.52 -7.62
C ARG A 131 -5.77 8.45 -6.41
N THR A 132 -4.70 9.02 -5.86
CA THR A 132 -4.75 9.96 -4.71
C THR A 132 -5.19 11.36 -5.13
N VAL A 133 -5.32 11.60 -6.44
CA VAL A 133 -5.93 12.79 -7.05
C VAL A 133 -7.15 12.33 -7.83
N GLU A 134 -8.14 13.21 -8.01
CA GLU A 134 -9.22 12.92 -8.93
C GLU A 134 -8.65 12.82 -10.34
N ASP A 135 -8.70 11.63 -10.93
CA ASP A 135 -8.59 11.48 -12.38
C ASP A 135 -9.80 12.25 -12.93
N GLY A 136 -9.58 13.45 -13.48
CA GLY A 136 -10.63 14.39 -13.91
C GLY A 136 -11.48 13.90 -15.10
N ILE A 137 -12.04 12.69 -15.00
CA ILE A 137 -12.80 11.95 -16.00
C ILE A 137 -14.07 11.36 -15.35
#